data_AF-A0A7T5R629-F1
#
_entry.id   AF-A0A7T5R629-F1
#
_cell.length_a   1.000
_cell.length_b   1.000
_cell.length_c   1.000
_cell.angle_alpha   90.00
_cell.angle_beta   90.00
_cell.angle_gamma   90.00
#
_symmetry.space_group_name_H-M   'P 1'
#
loop_
_entity.id
_entity.type
_entity.pdbx_description
1 polymer ?
#
loop_
_entity_poly.entity_id
_entity_poly.type
_entity_poly.pdbx_seq_one_letter_code
_entity_poly.pdbx_strand_id
1 'polypeptide(L)' 'MQGYFWNTVLAFNSVLWFLSVAYLTYAVGSLVLFLEWRQFLLAAAIFAALSLIELVITALAHD' A
#
# COMPACT_ATOMS: atom_id res chain seq x y z
N MET A 1 -14.79 20.78 9.08
CA MET A 1 -15.22 19.64 8.24
C MET A 1 -14.08 19.06 7.41
N GLN A 2 -13.18 19.88 6.87
CA GLN A 2 -12.02 19.44 6.07
C GLN A 2 -11.04 18.50 6.81
N GLY A 3 -10.75 18.74 8.09
CA GLY A 3 -9.88 17.85 8.88
C GLY A 3 -10.44 16.44 9.10
N TYR A 4 -11.77 16.28 9.27
CA TYR A 4 -12.40 14.96 9.39
C TYR A 4 -12.35 14.17 8.07
N PHE A 5 -12.50 14.87 6.94
CA PHE A 5 -12.36 14.27 5.62
C PHE A 5 -10.95 13.70 5.42
N TRP A 6 -9.91 14.52 5.61
CA TRP A 6 -8.53 14.08 5.46
C TRP A 6 -8.14 12.95 6.41
N ASN A 7 -8.56 13.02 7.68
CA ASN A 7 -8.34 11.93 8.64
C ASN A 7 -8.99 10.61 8.18
N THR A 8 -10.17 10.68 7.58
CA THR A 8 -10.86 9.50 7.05
C THR A 8 -10.11 8.93 5.85
N VAL A 9 -9.69 9.78 4.91
CA VAL A 9 -8.92 9.37 3.72
C VAL A 9 -7.58 8.75 4.12
N LEU A 10 -6.84 9.37 5.03
CA LEU A 10 -5.58 8.84 5.56
C LEU A 10 -5.79 7.49 6.26
N ALA A 11 -6.85 7.34 7.07
CA ALA A 11 -7.14 6.08 7.73
C ALA A 11 -7.40 4.94 6.72
N PHE A 12 -8.20 5.20 5.67
CA PHE A 12 -8.42 4.22 4.61
C PHE A 12 -7.13 3.87 3.87
N ASN A 13 -6.31 4.88 3.54
CA ASN A 13 -5.06 4.64 2.82
C ASN A 13 -4.07 3.84 3.67
N SER A 14 -3.96 4.13 4.97
CA SER A 14 -3.15 3.37 5.91
C SER A 14 -3.58 1.91 6.02
N VAL A 15 -4.90 1.63 6.02
CA VAL A 15 -5.41 0.24 6.01
C VAL A 15 -5.04 -0.48 4.71
N LEU A 16 -5.23 0.17 3.56
CA LEU A 16 -4.84 -0.40 2.27
C LEU A 16 -3.33 -0.66 2.19
N TRP A 17 -2.53 0.29 2.70
CA TRP A 17 -1.08 0.15 2.78
C TRP A 17 -0.69 -1.05 3.65
N PHE A 18 -1.29 -1.20 4.84
CA PHE A 18 -1.05 -2.37 5.70
C PHE A 18 -1.41 -3.70 5.02
N LEU A 19 -2.55 -3.77 4.33
CA LEU A 19 -2.94 -4.95 3.56
C LEU A 19 -1.95 -5.26 2.43
N SER A 20 -1.38 -4.23 1.80
CA SER A 20 -0.38 -4.42 0.76
C SER A 20 0.95 -4.97 1.29
N VAL A 21 1.34 -4.61 2.52
CA VAL A 21 2.49 -5.23 3.21
C VAL A 21 2.24 -6.72 3.46
N ALA A 22 1.05 -7.07 3.94
CA ALA A 22 0.68 -8.47 4.13
C ALA A 22 0.71 -9.25 2.81
N TYR A 23 0.16 -8.67 1.73
CA TYR A 23 0.19 -9.27 0.40
C TYR A 23 1.61 -9.43 -0.15
N LEU A 24 2.45 -8.41 0.01
CA LEU A 24 3.86 -8.48 -0.38
C LEU A 24 4.60 -9.58 0.39
N THR A 25 4.35 -9.69 1.69
CA THR A 25 4.95 -10.73 2.54
C THR A 25 4.55 -12.13 2.05
N TYR A 26 3.27 -12.33 1.74
CA TYR A 26 2.78 -13.56 1.16
C TYR A 26 3.43 -13.85 -0.21
N ALA A 27 3.52 -12.85 -1.08
CA ALA A 27 4.11 -13.00 -2.41
C ALA A 27 5.62 -13.28 -2.36
N VAL A 28 6.34 -12.72 -1.38
CA VAL A 28 7.74 -13.08 -1.10
C VAL A 28 7.85 -14.56 -0.69
N GLY A 29 6.95 -15.03 0.19
CA GLY A 29 6.87 -16.44 0.54
C GLY A 29 6.62 -17.34 -0.68
N SER A 30 5.68 -16.95 -1.54
CA SER A 30 5.37 -17.68 -2.79
C SER A 30 6.57 -17.70 -3.75
N LEU A 31 7.29 -16.58 -3.88
CA LEU A 31 8.49 -16.49 -4.69
C LEU A 31 9.57 -17.47 -4.22
N VAL A 32 9.81 -17.54 -2.92
CA VAL A 32 10.87 -18.38 -2.35
C VAL A 32 10.52 -19.86 -2.44
N LEU A 33 9.26 -20.23 -2.17
CA LEU A 33 8.83 -21.63 -2.10
C LEU A 33 8.46 -22.23 -3.46
N PHE A 34 7.87 -21.43 -4.35
CA PHE A 34 7.28 -21.89 -5.61
C PHE A 34 7.88 -21.21 -6.86
N LEU A 35 8.84 -20.29 -6.70
CA LEU A 35 9.46 -19.55 -7.81
C LEU A 35 8.46 -18.72 -8.65
N GLU A 36 7.33 -18.34 -8.05
CA GLU A 36 6.27 -17.57 -8.71
C GLU A 36 6.56 -16.06 -8.78
N TRP A 37 7.49 -15.69 -9.67
CA TRP A 37 7.95 -14.30 -9.86
C TRP A 37 6.86 -13.31 -10.29
N ARG A 38 5.83 -13.76 -11.04
CA ARG A 38 4.76 -12.89 -11.53
C ARG A 38 3.93 -12.29 -10.39
N GLN A 39 3.59 -13.12 -9.41
CA GLN A 39 2.82 -12.68 -8.24
C GLN A 39 3.64 -11.71 -7.39
N PHE A 40 4.93 -11.98 -7.21
CA PHE A 40 5.83 -11.07 -6.51
C PHE A 40 5.91 -9.69 -7.18
N LEU A 41 6.11 -9.64 -8.51
CA LEU A 41 6.16 -8.36 -9.22
C LEU A 41 4.86 -7.57 -9.08
N LEU A 42 3.72 -8.24 -9.14
CA LEU A 42 2.42 -7.60 -8.97
C LEU A 42 2.26 -7.04 -7.54
N ALA A 43 2.62 -7.82 -6.52
CA ALA A 43 2.59 -7.36 -5.14
C ALA A 43 3.54 -6.18 -4.89
N ALA A 44 4.75 -6.23 -5.44
CA ALA A 44 5.73 -5.15 -5.35
C ALA A 44 5.22 -3.87 -6.02
N ALA A 45 4.60 -3.98 -7.21
CA ALA A 45 4.02 -2.85 -7.91
C ALA A 45 2.86 -2.22 -7.13
N ILE A 46 1.96 -3.02 -6.55
CA ILE A 46 0.86 -2.52 -5.71
C ILE A 46 1.41 -1.80 -4.48
N PHE A 47 2.38 -2.40 -3.78
CA PHE A 47 2.99 -1.80 -2.60
C PHE A 47 3.67 -0.46 -2.93
N ALA A 48 4.41 -0.39 -4.03
CA ALA A 48 5.04 0.85 -4.50
C ALA A 48 3.99 1.92 -4.83
N ALA A 49 2.92 1.56 -5.55
CA ALA A 49 1.85 2.48 -5.90
C ALA A 49 1.14 3.04 -4.64
N LEU A 50 0.78 2.18 -3.67
CA LEU A 50 0.13 2.61 -2.44
C LEU A 50 1.05 3.47 -1.56
N SER A 51 2.35 3.19 -1.55
CA SER A 51 3.33 4.03 -0.85
C SER A 51 3.44 5.43 -1.46
N LEU A 52 3.38 5.54 -2.79
CA LEU A 52 3.35 6.83 -3.49
C LEU A 52 2.04 7.58 -3.22
N ILE A 53 0.90 6.88 -3.20
CA ILE A 53 -0.39 7.47 -2.87
C ILE A 53 -0.41 8.00 -1.43
N GLU A 54 0.14 7.26 -0.46
CA GLU A 54 0.26 7.72 0.94
C GLU A 54 1.05 9.04 1.04
N LEU A 55 2.17 9.16 0.32
CA LEU A 55 2.95 10.39 0.25
C LEU A 55 2.13 11.56 -0.30
N VAL A 56 1.41 11.35 -1.41
CA VAL A 56 0.60 12.39 -2.06
C VAL A 56 -0.57 12.82 -1.17
N ILE A 57 -1.31 11.87 -0.59
CA ILE A 57 -2.43 12.18 0.30
C ILE A 57 -1.93 12.91 1.55
N THR A 58 -0.80 12.49 2.12
CA THR A 58 -0.21 13.14 3.30
C THR A 58 0.18 14.58 2.99
N ALA A 59 0.78 14.84 1.81
CA ALA A 59 1.11 16.20 1.37
C ALA A 59 -0.15 17.06 1.22
N LEU A 60 -1.17 16.56 0.51
CA LEU A 60 -2.44 17.28 0.29
C LEU A 60 -3.25 17.52 1.58
N ALA A 61 -3.05 16.70 2.61
CA ALA A 61 -3.73 16.85 3.89
C ALA A 61 -3.09 17.92 4.79
N HIS A 62 -1.83 18.27 4.55
CA HIS A 62 -1.04 19.22 5.36
C HIS A 62 -0.74 20.56 4.66
N ASP A 63 -1.08 20.70 3.37
CA ASP A 63 -1.17 21.97 2.63
C ASP A 63 -2.54 22.65 2.85
#